data_AF-A0A1F4WJJ6-F1
#
_entry.id   AF-A0A1F4WJJ6-F1
#
_cell.length_a   1.000
_cell.length_b   1.000
_cell.length_c   1.000
_cell.angle_alpha   90.00
_cell.angle_beta   90.00
_cell.angle_gamma   90.00
#
_symmetry.space_group_name_H-M   'P 1'
#
loop_
_entity.id
_entity.type
_entity.pdbx_description
1 polymer ?
#
loop_
_entity_poly.entity_id
_entity_poly.type
_entity_poly.pdbx_seq_one_letter_code
_entity_poly.pdbx_strand_id
1 'polypeptide(L)'
;MKGVLDGNAVANYEGLVTIKKGAKNADADLNERAILLSPTARAGAIPRLEVLENEVKAGHGATVGKVGEDELFYLATRGFARAEAKRLIVRGFLEAFIEEFPAKEAKEIRSALLKL
;
A
#
# COMPACT_ATOMS: atom_id res chain seq x y z
N MET A 1 4.09 4.23 -1.39
CA MET A 1 3.56 4.01 -0.03
C MET A 1 2.51 2.90 -0.04
N LYS A 2 2.51 2.01 0.98
CA LYS A 2 1.49 0.96 1.16
C LYS A 2 0.95 0.95 2.59
N GLY A 3 -0.36 0.81 2.76
CA GLY A 3 -1.05 0.80 4.06
C GLY A 3 -2.00 -0.40 4.22
N VAL A 4 -2.12 -0.88 5.46
CA VAL A 4 -3.09 -1.93 5.84
C VAL A 4 -3.77 -1.46 7.12
N LEU A 5 -5.11 -1.34 7.08
CA LEU A 5 -5.89 -0.79 8.18
C LEU A 5 -6.93 -1.80 8.65
N ASP A 6 -7.05 -1.98 9.96
CA ASP A 6 -8.00 -2.91 10.57
C ASP A 6 -8.78 -2.28 11.73
N GLY A 7 -9.85 -2.95 12.16
CA GLY A 7 -10.79 -2.45 13.16
C GLY A 7 -11.29 -1.06 12.80
N ASN A 8 -11.19 -0.12 13.73
CA ASN A 8 -11.63 1.27 13.58
C ASN A 8 -10.49 2.22 13.16
N ALA A 9 -9.39 1.70 12.60
CA ALA A 9 -8.26 2.52 12.20
C ALA A 9 -8.66 3.52 11.11
N VAL A 10 -8.16 4.75 11.26
CA VAL A 10 -8.31 5.82 10.27
C VAL A 10 -6.93 6.36 9.94
N ALA A 11 -6.62 6.46 8.65
CA ALA A 11 -5.37 7.09 8.20
C ALA A 11 -5.61 7.97 6.97
N ASN A 12 -4.96 9.12 6.93
CA ASN A 12 -4.93 9.98 5.74
C ASN A 12 -3.48 10.14 5.33
N TYR A 13 -3.21 9.90 4.05
CA TYR A 13 -1.88 9.98 3.47
C TYR A 13 -1.87 11.11 2.46
N GLU A 14 -0.84 11.94 2.54
CA GLU A 14 -0.65 13.06 1.65
C GLU A 14 0.81 13.08 1.20
N GLY A 15 1.05 12.64 -0.03
CA GLY A 15 2.33 12.75 -0.69
C GLY A 15 2.39 14.02 -1.54
N LEU A 16 3.53 14.71 -1.52
CA LEU A 16 3.83 15.80 -2.43
C LEU A 16 5.19 15.55 -3.08
N VAL A 17 5.23 15.55 -4.41
CA VAL A 17 6.47 15.59 -5.16
C VAL A 17 6.54 16.88 -5.95
N THR A 18 7.58 17.68 -5.68
CA THR A 18 7.85 18.94 -6.38
C THR A 18 9.04 18.77 -7.31
N ILE A 19 8.80 18.91 -8.61
CA ILE A 19 9.83 18.96 -9.64
C ILE A 19 10.17 20.43 -9.89
N LYS A 20 11.37 20.84 -9.46
CA LYS A 20 11.83 22.23 -9.60
C LYS A 20 12.23 22.53 -11.04
N LYS A 21 12.09 23.80 -11.44
CA LYS A 21 12.64 24.32 -12.69
C LYS A 21 14.14 24.01 -12.79
N GLY A 22 14.59 23.53 -13.94
CA GLY A 22 15.95 23.07 -14.19
C GLY A 22 16.18 21.57 -13.92
N ALA A 23 15.23 20.86 -13.32
CA ALA A 23 15.29 19.41 -13.11
C ALA A 23 14.94 18.63 -14.39
N LYS A 24 15.64 18.92 -15.49
CA LYS A 24 15.44 18.24 -16.78
C LYS A 24 15.70 16.74 -16.63
N ASN A 25 14.90 15.95 -17.32
CA ASN A 25 14.87 14.49 -17.29
C ASN A 25 14.53 13.89 -15.92
N ALA A 26 13.95 14.66 -14.99
CA ALA A 26 13.41 14.08 -13.77
C ALA A 26 12.33 13.04 -14.10
N ASP A 27 12.34 11.94 -13.37
CA ASP A 27 11.35 10.87 -13.44
C ASP A 27 10.79 10.66 -12.04
N ALA A 28 9.50 10.94 -11.87
CA ALA A 28 8.82 10.90 -10.59
C ALA A 28 7.54 10.07 -10.68
N ASP A 29 7.40 9.14 -9.76
CA ASP A 29 6.21 8.30 -9.61
C ASP A 29 5.79 8.29 -8.13
N LEU A 30 4.55 8.72 -7.86
CA LEU A 30 3.96 8.76 -6.54
C LEU A 30 2.77 7.82 -6.45
N ASN A 31 2.97 6.62 -5.90
CA ASN A 31 1.93 5.63 -5.71
C ASN A 31 1.56 5.42 -4.23
N GLU A 32 0.28 5.55 -3.90
CA GLU A 32 -0.29 5.35 -2.57
C GLU A 32 -1.36 4.26 -2.62
N ARG A 33 -1.15 3.15 -1.90
CA ARG A 33 -2.10 2.02 -1.91
C ARG A 33 -2.47 1.62 -0.50
N ALA A 34 -3.75 1.43 -0.21
CA ALA A 34 -4.21 0.95 1.09
C ALA A 34 -5.25 -0.17 0.97
N ILE A 35 -5.14 -1.17 1.85
CA ILE A 35 -6.14 -2.22 2.03
C ILE A 35 -6.84 -2.05 3.38
N LEU A 36 -8.17 -2.09 3.35
CA LEU A 36 -9.05 -2.07 4.52
C LEU A 36 -9.47 -3.50 4.87
N LEU A 37 -9.09 -3.98 6.05
CA LEU A 37 -9.39 -5.32 6.56
C LEU A 37 -10.73 -5.41 7.29
N SER A 38 -11.28 -4.27 7.70
CA SER A 38 -12.52 -4.15 8.45
C SER A 38 -13.48 -3.14 7.79
N PRO A 39 -14.81 -3.36 7.87
CA PRO A 39 -15.80 -2.42 7.33
C PRO A 39 -15.75 -1.01 7.94
N THR A 40 -15.26 -0.90 9.17
CA THR A 40 -15.15 0.36 9.92
C THR A 40 -13.82 1.09 9.72
N ALA A 41 -12.83 0.45 9.10
CA ALA A 41 -11.56 1.09 8.78
C ALA A 41 -11.74 2.10 7.64
N ARG A 42 -10.98 3.21 7.67
CA ARG A 42 -11.05 4.28 6.66
C ARG A 42 -9.64 4.73 6.26
N ALA A 43 -9.41 4.91 4.97
CA ALA A 43 -8.18 5.52 4.48
C ALA A 43 -8.46 6.60 3.45
N GLY A 44 -7.75 7.72 3.54
CA GLY A 44 -7.65 8.75 2.51
C GLY A 44 -6.23 8.77 1.94
N ALA A 45 -6.11 9.01 0.63
CA ALA A 45 -4.84 9.11 -0.07
C ALA A 45 -4.93 10.31 -1.03
N ILE A 46 -4.05 11.29 -0.84
CA ILE A 46 -4.04 12.57 -1.55
C ILE A 46 -2.64 12.79 -2.13
N PRO A 47 -2.31 12.14 -3.26
CA PRO A 47 -1.06 12.38 -3.93
C PRO A 47 -1.12 13.72 -4.68
N ARG A 48 -0.07 14.51 -4.56
CA ARG A 48 0.10 15.80 -5.25
C ARG A 48 1.41 15.85 -6.03
N LEU A 49 1.34 16.47 -7.20
CA LEU A 49 2.49 16.80 -8.03
C LEU A 49 2.54 18.31 -8.28
N GLU A 50 3.69 18.90 -8.02
CA GLU A 50 4.01 20.29 -8.39
C GLU A 50 5.15 20.28 -9.41
N VAL A 51 4.81 20.46 -10.68
CA VAL A 51 5.76 20.32 -11.79
C VAL A 51 6.08 21.69 -12.39
N LEU A 52 7.30 22.16 -12.18
CA LEU A 52 7.81 23.46 -12.64
C LEU A 52 8.82 23.35 -13.79
N GLU A 53 8.99 22.15 -14.36
CA GLU A 53 9.88 21.85 -15.48
C GLU A 53 9.13 21.04 -16.55
N ASN A 54 9.43 21.29 -17.83
CA ASN A 54 8.69 20.70 -18.95
C ASN A 54 9.27 19.35 -19.38
N GLU A 55 10.59 19.21 -19.36
CA GLU A 55 11.29 18.03 -19.86
C GLU A 55 11.35 16.92 -18.78
N VAL A 56 10.20 16.41 -18.34
CA VAL A 56 10.12 15.44 -17.22
C VAL A 56 9.08 14.34 -17.46
N LYS A 57 9.18 13.27 -16.69
CA LYS A 57 8.12 12.28 -16.50
C LYS A 57 7.61 12.39 -15.07
N ALA A 58 6.31 12.54 -14.91
CA ALA A 58 5.68 12.63 -13.60
C ALA A 58 4.34 11.89 -13.62
N GLY A 59 4.15 10.98 -12.68
CA GLY A 59 2.93 10.21 -12.50
C GLY A 59 2.53 10.12 -11.03
N HIS A 60 1.24 10.07 -10.76
CA HIS A 60 0.74 9.71 -9.44
C HIS A 60 -0.45 8.78 -9.53
N GLY A 61 -0.63 7.95 -8.50
CA GLY A 61 -1.73 7.01 -8.38
C GLY A 61 -2.10 6.77 -6.92
N ALA A 62 -3.40 6.71 -6.65
CA ALA A 62 -3.90 6.35 -5.33
C ALA A 62 -4.98 5.28 -5.44
N THR A 63 -4.96 4.28 -4.55
CA THR A 63 -6.00 3.27 -4.48
C THR A 63 -6.26 2.88 -3.03
N VAL A 64 -7.51 3.00 -2.60
CA VAL A 64 -7.99 2.49 -1.32
C VAL A 64 -9.04 1.44 -1.61
N GLY A 65 -8.83 0.22 -1.14
CA GLY A 65 -9.72 -0.91 -1.40
C GLY A 65 -9.97 -1.75 -0.17
N LYS A 66 -11.12 -2.41 -0.12
CA LYS A 66 -11.37 -3.46 0.87
C LYS A 66 -10.79 -4.78 0.36
N VAL A 67 -10.47 -5.69 1.28
CA VAL A 67 -10.22 -7.09 0.88
C VAL A 67 -11.46 -7.64 0.19
N GLY A 68 -11.29 -8.24 -0.99
CA GLY A 68 -12.40 -8.78 -1.76
C GLY A 68 -13.02 -10.00 -1.07
N GLU A 69 -14.34 -10.03 -0.95
CA GLU A 69 -15.03 -11.22 -0.43
C GLU A 69 -14.83 -12.44 -1.34
N ASP A 70 -14.70 -12.23 -2.66
CA ASP A 70 -14.41 -13.30 -3.61
C ASP A 70 -13.02 -13.91 -3.41
N GLU A 71 -12.01 -13.09 -3.07
CA GLU A 71 -10.65 -13.55 -2.76
C GLU A 71 -10.64 -14.37 -1.46
N LEU A 72 -11.36 -13.89 -0.45
CA LEU A 72 -11.53 -14.60 0.82
C LEU A 72 -12.30 -15.91 0.64
N PHE A 73 -13.37 -15.89 -0.14
CA PHE A 73 -14.14 -17.07 -0.48
C PHE A 73 -13.28 -18.08 -1.23
N TYR A 74 -12.54 -17.65 -2.25
CA TYR A 74 -11.64 -18.51 -2.99
C TYR A 74 -10.61 -19.20 -2.07
N LEU A 75 -9.96 -18.44 -1.18
CA LEU A 75 -9.01 -19.02 -0.22
C LEU A 75 -9.70 -19.96 0.79
N ALA A 76 -10.93 -19.66 1.21
CA ALA A 76 -11.70 -20.56 2.05
C ALA A 76 -11.98 -21.91 1.36
N THR A 77 -12.26 -21.93 0.06
CA THR A 77 -12.40 -23.20 -0.71
C THR A 77 -11.12 -24.03 -0.75
N ARG A 78 -9.96 -23.43 -0.44
CA ARG A 78 -8.66 -24.09 -0.32
C ARG A 78 -8.33 -24.52 1.11
N GLY A 79 -9.27 -24.38 2.05
CA GLY A 79 -9.13 -24.82 3.43
C GLY A 79 -8.59 -23.76 4.39
N PHE A 80 -8.37 -22.53 3.94
CA PHE A 80 -7.88 -21.46 4.81
C PHE A 80 -9.01 -20.85 5.64
N ALA A 81 -8.78 -20.73 6.95
CA ALA A 81 -9.69 -19.96 7.80
C ALA A 81 -9.69 -18.48 7.37
N ARG A 82 -10.82 -17.76 7.54
CA ARG A 82 -10.94 -16.35 7.09
C ARG A 82 -9.82 -15.45 7.61
N ALA A 83 -9.39 -15.62 8.86
CA ALA A 83 -8.26 -14.87 9.44
C ALA A 83 -6.93 -15.19 8.74
N GLU A 84 -6.69 -16.45 8.40
CA GLU A 84 -5.51 -16.88 7.66
C GLU A 84 -5.53 -16.39 6.21
N ALA A 85 -6.69 -16.43 5.55
CA ALA A 85 -6.88 -15.87 4.22
C ALA A 85 -6.56 -14.36 4.18
N LYS A 86 -7.04 -13.59 5.17
CA LYS A 86 -6.69 -12.17 5.31
C LYS A 86 -5.18 -11.97 5.46
N ARG A 87 -4.51 -12.75 6.32
CA ARG A 87 -3.05 -12.70 6.48
C ARG A 87 -2.31 -12.97 5.18
N LEU A 88 -2.74 -13.97 4.41
CA LEU A 88 -2.13 -14.31 3.11
C LEU A 88 -2.26 -13.16 2.11
N ILE A 89 -3.44 -12.54 2.02
CA ILE A 89 -3.69 -11.38 1.16
C ILE A 89 -2.80 -10.21 1.57
N VAL A 90 -2.77 -9.88 2.87
CA VAL A 90 -1.91 -8.81 3.43
C VAL A 90 -0.45 -9.06 3.13
N ARG A 91 0.02 -10.29 3.32
CA ARG A 91 1.40 -10.67 3.01
C ARG A 91 1.71 -10.45 1.53
N GLY A 92 0.88 -10.98 0.63
CA GLY A 92 1.07 -10.78 -0.82
C GLY A 92 1.06 -9.31 -1.22
N PHE A 93 0.21 -8.49 -0.59
CA PHE A 93 0.17 -7.05 -0.83
C PHE A 93 1.46 -6.33 -0.41
N LEU A 94 2.04 -6.72 0.72
CA LEU A 94 3.23 -6.06 1.30
C LEU A 94 4.57 -6.67 0.88
N GLU A 95 4.62 -7.91 0.39
CA GLU A 95 5.88 -8.65 0.19
C GLU A 95 6.90 -7.89 -0.66
N ALA A 96 6.49 -7.41 -1.84
CA ALA A 96 7.39 -6.63 -2.71
C ALA A 96 7.91 -5.34 -2.05
N PHE A 97 7.13 -4.72 -1.15
CA PHE A 97 7.57 -3.55 -0.40
C PHE A 97 8.53 -3.94 0.74
N ILE A 98 8.30 -5.09 1.39
CA ILE A 98 9.16 -5.61 2.45
C ILE A 98 10.54 -6.01 1.89
N GLU A 99 10.60 -6.49 0.65
CA GLU A 99 11.85 -6.86 -0.03
C GLU A 99 12.79 -5.67 -0.28
N GLU A 100 12.27 -4.44 -0.26
CA GLU A 100 13.09 -3.22 -0.39
C GLU A 100 13.85 -2.88 0.90
N PHE A 101 13.48 -3.49 2.04
CA PHE A 101 14.15 -3.25 3.33
C PHE A 101 15.34 -4.20 3.51
N PRO A 102 16.34 -3.81 4.32
CA PRO A 102 17.44 -4.71 4.65
C PRO A 102 16.92 -5.97 5.38
N ALA A 103 17.69 -7.06 5.27
CA ALA A 103 17.22 -8.39 5.63
C ALA A 103 16.74 -8.53 7.08
N LYS A 104 17.32 -7.75 8.01
CA LYS A 104 16.95 -7.77 9.42
C LYS A 104 15.55 -7.17 9.63
N GLU A 105 15.32 -5.98 9.10
CA GLU A 105 14.06 -5.25 9.16
C GLU A 105 12.96 -6.01 8.42
N ALA A 106 13.26 -6.54 7.24
CA ALA A 106 12.32 -7.37 6.49
C ALA A 106 11.86 -8.61 7.28
N LYS A 107 12.78 -9.25 8.03
CA LYS A 107 12.45 -10.38 8.91
C LYS A 107 11.56 -9.95 10.08
N GLU A 108 11.84 -8.80 10.70
CA GLU A 108 11.03 -8.24 11.78
C GLU A 108 9.61 -7.91 11.30
N ILE A 109 9.47 -7.28 10.14
CA ILE A 109 8.16 -6.95 9.55
C ILE A 109 7.36 -8.22 9.26
N ARG A 110 7.96 -9.24 8.62
CA ARG A 110 7.29 -10.53 8.36
C ARG A 110 6.85 -11.20 9.65
N SER A 111 7.66 -11.14 10.71
CA SER A 111 7.28 -11.68 12.02
C SER A 111 6.13 -10.93 12.66
N ALA A 112 5.98 -9.63 12.41
CA ALA A 112 4.84 -8.85 12.90
C ALA A 112 3.56 -9.22 12.15
N LEU A 113 3.63 -9.47 10.84
CA LEU A 113 2.48 -9.87 10.03
C LEU A 113 1.87 -11.22 10.43
N LEU A 114 2.65 -12.13 11.02
CA LEU A 114 2.15 -13.39 11.55
C LEU A 114 1.18 -13.22 12.74
N LYS A 115 1.15 -12.02 13.36
CA LYS A 115 0.34 -11.72 14.54
C LYS A 115 -0.99 -11.03 14.22
N LEU A 116 -1.22 -10.67 12.95
CA LEU A 116 -2.52 -10.21 12.43
C LEU A 116 -3.54 -11.36 12.41
#